data_AF-A0A537CMI5-F1
#
_entry.id   AF-A0A537CMI5-F1
#
_cell.length_a   1.000
_cell.length_b   1.000
_cell.length_c   1.000
_cell.angle_alpha   90.00
_cell.angle_beta   90.00
_cell.angle_gamma   90.00
#
_symmetry.space_group_name_H-M   'P 1'
#
loop_
_entity.id
_entity.type
_entity.pdbx_description
1 polymer ?
#
loop_
_entity_poly.entity_id
_entity_poly.type
_entity_poly.pdbx_seq_one_letter_code
_entity_poly.pdbx_strand_id
1 'polypeptide(L)'
;QTSELWMKLMIHELRAAIRYVQGDQLAASFKTLARIKLIQKQLFEQWAVLETLTPSEYETFRPVLGQSSGFQSPQYRAIEFLLGNKSAVSLEVFRHDAATFGELQALLRAPSLYDEFLRHLARRGLPVPHACIDRDFTQAYRRNPELVPVLKTIYDDPLHWWDAYDMCEKLLDVEEGFQLWRFRHLKTVERIIGHKSGTGGSSGVPFLKKALEQTFFPELIDVRTAIGAR
;
A
#
# COMPACT_ATOMS: atom_id res chain seq x y z
N GLN A 1 -5.83 -0.74 18.45
CA GLN A 1 -5.62 -2.18 18.71
C GLN A 1 -6.31 -3.05 17.68
N THR A 2 -7.62 -2.92 17.46
CA THR A 2 -8.33 -3.64 16.37
C THR A 2 -7.69 -3.44 15.00
N SER A 3 -7.31 -2.21 14.64
CA SER A 3 -6.57 -1.91 13.41
C SER A 3 -5.27 -2.70 13.28
N GLU A 4 -4.52 -2.87 14.37
CA GLU A 4 -3.25 -3.61 14.38
C GLU A 4 -3.47 -5.11 14.17
N LEU A 5 -4.58 -5.68 14.65
CA LEU A 5 -4.95 -7.07 14.36
C LEU A 5 -5.33 -7.26 12.89
N TRP A 6 -6.09 -6.32 12.32
CA TRP A 6 -6.41 -6.35 10.89
C TRP A 6 -5.17 -6.17 10.01
N MET A 7 -4.27 -5.26 10.37
CA MET A 7 -2.99 -5.09 9.66
C MET A 7 -2.12 -6.34 9.76
N LYS A 8 -2.10 -7.03 10.91
CA LYS A 8 -1.40 -8.32 11.06
C LYS A 8 -1.90 -9.36 10.07
N LEU A 9 -3.22 -9.49 9.95
CA LEU A 9 -3.82 -10.41 9.00
C LEU A 9 -3.55 -9.97 7.56
N MET A 10 -3.63 -8.67 7.26
CA MET A 10 -3.32 -8.14 5.92
C MET A 10 -1.88 -8.43 5.51
N ILE A 11 -0.91 -8.31 6.43
CA ILE A 11 0.50 -8.68 6.18
C ILE A 11 0.64 -10.18 5.88
N HIS A 12 -0.05 -11.03 6.66
CA HIS A 12 -0.06 -12.47 6.43
C HIS A 12 -0.55 -12.81 5.01
N GLU A 13 -1.67 -12.20 4.60
CA GLU A 13 -2.25 -12.38 3.27
C GLU A 13 -1.35 -11.79 2.17
N LEU A 14 -0.82 -10.58 2.32
CA LEU A 14 0.08 -9.96 1.32
C LEU A 14 1.33 -10.82 1.08
N ARG A 15 1.93 -11.37 2.15
CA ARG A 15 3.05 -12.30 2.03
C ARG A 15 2.66 -13.58 1.28
N ALA A 16 1.44 -14.08 1.48
CA ALA A 16 0.94 -15.23 0.73
C ALA A 16 0.70 -14.91 -0.75
N ALA A 17 0.09 -13.76 -1.06
CA ALA A 17 -0.12 -13.29 -2.43
C ALA A 17 1.21 -13.19 -3.19
N ILE A 18 2.22 -12.58 -2.57
CA ILE A 18 3.58 -12.49 -3.14
C ILE A 18 4.15 -13.88 -3.44
N ARG A 19 4.04 -14.84 -2.52
CA ARG A 19 4.53 -16.22 -2.77
C ARG A 19 3.79 -16.89 -3.93
N TYR A 20 2.48 -16.69 -4.06
CA TYR A 20 1.73 -17.22 -5.20
C TYR A 20 2.17 -16.59 -6.52
N VAL A 21 2.40 -15.27 -6.55
CA VAL A 21 2.91 -14.58 -7.75
C VAL A 21 4.31 -15.07 -8.11
N GLN A 22 5.20 -15.25 -7.13
CA GLN A 22 6.54 -15.81 -7.32
C GLN A 22 6.51 -17.24 -7.87
N GLY A 23 5.52 -18.04 -7.47
CA GLY A 23 5.30 -19.40 -7.94
C GLY A 23 4.42 -19.51 -9.19
N ASP A 24 4.21 -18.42 -9.93
CA ASP A 24 3.40 -18.34 -11.15
C ASP A 24 1.95 -18.83 -11.00
N GLN A 25 1.39 -18.65 -9.80
CA GLN A 25 0.03 -19.07 -9.41
C GLN A 25 -0.88 -17.85 -9.18
N LEU A 26 -1.06 -16.98 -10.18
CA LEU A 26 -1.89 -15.77 -10.05
C LEU A 26 -3.30 -16.07 -9.53
N ALA A 27 -3.95 -17.11 -10.06
CA ALA A 27 -5.28 -17.52 -9.64
C ALA A 27 -5.38 -17.83 -8.14
N ALA A 28 -4.35 -18.42 -7.53
CA ALA A 28 -4.32 -18.67 -6.09
C ALA A 28 -4.20 -17.36 -5.29
N SER A 29 -3.47 -16.38 -5.83
CA SER A 29 -3.33 -15.05 -5.23
C SER A 29 -4.66 -14.29 -5.18
N PHE A 30 -5.59 -14.53 -6.12
CA PHE A 30 -6.88 -13.84 -6.20
C PHE A 30 -7.75 -14.06 -4.97
N LYS A 31 -7.77 -15.29 -4.43
CA LYS A 31 -8.51 -15.59 -3.19
C LYS A 31 -7.94 -14.81 -1.99
N THR A 32 -6.63 -14.64 -1.96
CA THR A 32 -5.93 -13.88 -0.93
C THR A 32 -6.18 -12.37 -1.09
N LEU A 33 -6.14 -11.83 -2.30
CA LEU A 33 -6.44 -10.42 -2.60
C LEU A 33 -7.90 -10.08 -2.30
N ALA A 34 -8.85 -10.97 -2.60
CA ALA A 34 -10.25 -10.80 -2.22
C ALA A 34 -10.42 -10.68 -0.69
N ARG A 35 -9.65 -11.45 0.09
CA ARG A 35 -9.66 -11.32 1.55
C ARG A 35 -9.02 -10.01 2.01
N ILE A 36 -7.93 -9.58 1.38
CA ILE A 36 -7.30 -8.28 1.66
C ILE A 36 -8.30 -7.14 1.47
N LYS A 37 -9.08 -7.15 0.38
CA LYS A 37 -10.13 -6.15 0.12
C LYS A 37 -11.15 -6.08 1.25
N LEU A 38 -11.58 -7.23 1.79
CA LEU A 38 -12.49 -7.26 2.94
C LEU A 38 -11.84 -6.77 4.23
N ILE A 39 -10.56 -7.04 4.45
CA ILE A 39 -9.81 -6.50 5.60
C ILE A 39 -9.70 -4.97 5.49
N GLN A 40 -9.38 -4.45 4.30
CA GLN A 40 -9.36 -3.00 4.05
C GLN A 40 -10.72 -2.36 4.28
N LYS A 41 -11.81 -3.03 3.89
CA LYS A 41 -13.17 -2.58 4.23
C LYS A 41 -13.37 -2.47 5.75
N GLN A 42 -12.95 -3.45 6.55
CA GLN A 42 -13.05 -3.35 8.01
C GLN A 42 -12.22 -2.20 8.58
N LEU A 43 -10.99 -2.02 8.08
CA LEU A 43 -10.12 -0.91 8.47
C LEU A 43 -10.72 0.46 8.11
N PHE A 44 -11.41 0.55 6.98
CA PHE A 44 -12.13 1.73 6.54
C PHE A 44 -13.37 2.00 7.38
N GLU A 45 -14.24 1.02 7.59
CA GLU A 45 -15.54 1.22 8.26
C GLU A 45 -15.39 1.60 9.72
N GLN A 46 -14.41 1.03 10.43
CA GLN A 46 -14.22 1.30 11.87
C GLN A 46 -13.88 2.76 12.19
N TRP A 47 -13.46 3.58 11.22
CA TRP A 47 -13.30 5.03 11.44
C TRP A 47 -14.61 5.68 11.90
N ALA A 48 -15.77 5.16 11.49
CA ALA A 48 -17.09 5.61 11.97
C ALA A 48 -17.20 5.63 13.50
N VAL A 49 -16.52 4.69 14.18
CA VAL A 49 -16.52 4.61 15.64
C VAL A 49 -15.68 5.74 16.22
N LEU A 50 -14.47 5.98 15.72
CA LEU A 50 -13.60 7.04 16.24
C LEU A 50 -14.13 8.44 15.90
N GLU A 51 -14.90 8.56 14.82
CA GLU A 51 -15.59 9.78 14.42
C GLU A 51 -16.61 10.28 15.46
N THR A 52 -17.09 9.43 16.38
CA THR A 52 -17.97 9.88 17.47
C THR A 52 -17.22 10.64 18.58
N LEU A 53 -15.88 10.56 18.61
CA LEU A 53 -15.03 11.29 19.54
C LEU A 53 -14.96 12.78 19.14
N THR A 54 -15.32 13.65 20.07
CA THR A 54 -15.30 15.10 19.86
C THR A 54 -13.94 15.73 20.22
N PRO A 55 -13.62 16.93 19.69
CA PRO A 55 -12.42 17.66 20.11
C PRO A 55 -12.35 17.90 21.62
N SER A 56 -13.49 18.20 22.25
CA SER A 56 -13.58 18.47 23.69
C SER A 56 -13.20 17.24 24.52
N GLU A 57 -13.68 16.05 24.13
CA GLU A 57 -13.34 14.79 24.80
C GLU A 57 -11.87 14.42 24.57
N TYR A 58 -11.38 14.56 23.34
CA TYR A 58 -10.00 14.19 23.01
C TYR A 58 -8.97 15.03 23.76
N GLU A 59 -9.20 16.32 23.95
CA GLU A 59 -8.26 17.22 24.65
C GLU A 59 -8.05 16.81 26.12
N THR A 60 -9.02 16.15 26.76
CA THR A 60 -8.91 15.72 28.17
C THR A 60 -7.80 14.68 28.40
N PHE A 61 -7.49 13.85 27.41
CA PHE A 61 -6.49 12.78 27.53
C PHE A 61 -5.37 12.87 26.50
N ARG A 62 -5.46 13.73 25.49
CA ARG A 62 -4.38 13.93 24.51
C ARG A 62 -2.99 14.14 25.15
N PRO A 63 -2.83 14.88 26.28
CA PRO A 63 -1.51 15.06 26.90
C PRO A 63 -0.84 13.75 27.34
N VAL A 64 -1.61 12.72 27.73
CA VAL A 64 -1.04 11.45 28.20
C VAL A 64 -0.46 10.59 27.07
N LEU A 65 -0.76 10.92 25.80
CA LEU A 65 -0.24 10.21 24.63
C LEU A 65 1.24 10.53 24.35
N GLY A 66 1.77 11.62 24.91
CA GLY A 66 3.15 12.05 24.73
C GLY A 66 3.53 12.18 23.25
N GLN A 67 4.61 11.49 22.85
CA GLN A 67 5.13 11.49 21.48
C GLN A 67 4.59 10.34 20.61
N SER A 68 3.57 9.60 21.08
CA SER A 68 3.05 8.43 20.39
C SER A 68 2.37 8.81 19.08
N SER A 69 2.67 8.09 18.00
CA SER A 69 2.09 8.36 16.69
C SER A 69 1.97 7.11 15.82
N GLY A 70 1.02 7.12 14.88
CA GLY A 70 0.88 6.08 13.85
C GLY A 70 2.13 5.88 12.99
N PHE A 71 3.06 6.85 12.96
CA PHE A 71 4.38 6.67 12.33
C PHE A 71 5.21 5.54 12.92
N GLN A 72 4.96 5.23 14.20
CA GLN A 72 5.65 4.18 14.94
C GLN A 72 4.93 2.83 14.80
N SER A 73 3.93 2.69 13.91
CA SER A 73 3.31 1.39 13.64
C SER A 73 4.20 0.58 12.69
N PRO A 74 4.84 -0.52 13.16
CA PRO A 74 5.67 -1.36 12.30
C PRO A 74 4.81 -2.12 11.28
N GLN A 75 3.57 -2.47 11.64
CA GLN A 75 2.68 -3.21 10.75
C GLN A 75 2.20 -2.33 9.59
N TYR A 76 1.86 -1.07 9.86
CA TYR A 76 1.57 -0.10 8.80
C TYR A 76 2.76 0.05 7.86
N ARG A 77 3.98 0.19 8.41
CA ARG A 77 5.22 0.29 7.62
C ARG A 77 5.48 -0.95 6.77
N ALA A 78 5.23 -2.14 7.32
CA ALA A 78 5.35 -3.40 6.59
C ALA A 78 4.39 -3.45 5.39
N ILE A 79 3.14 -3.02 5.54
CA ILE A 79 2.16 -2.98 4.45
C ILE A 79 2.62 -2.01 3.35
N GLU A 80 3.04 -0.80 3.71
CA GLU A 80 3.60 0.18 2.77
C GLU A 80 4.77 -0.40 1.97
N PHE A 81 5.69 -1.13 2.63
CA PHE A 81 6.81 -1.76 1.95
C PHE A 81 6.40 -2.93 1.06
N LEU A 82 5.42 -3.75 1.49
CA LEU A 82 4.89 -4.86 0.69
C LEU A 82 4.16 -4.36 -0.56
N LEU A 83 3.57 -3.16 -0.52
CA LEU A 83 2.88 -2.54 -1.66
C LEU A 83 3.78 -1.67 -2.55
N GLY A 84 5.01 -1.36 -2.12
CA GLY A 84 6.03 -0.68 -2.96
C GLY A 84 6.42 0.73 -2.52
N ASN A 85 5.79 1.29 -1.50
CA ASN A 85 6.16 2.57 -0.89
C ASN A 85 7.33 2.40 0.10
N LYS A 86 8.50 2.09 -0.45
CA LYS A 86 9.74 1.82 0.28
C LYS A 86 10.38 3.12 0.80
N SER A 87 10.90 3.11 2.02
CA SER A 87 11.57 4.27 2.62
C SER A 87 12.55 3.86 3.70
N ALA A 88 13.85 3.90 3.39
CA ALA A 88 14.92 3.64 4.37
C ALA A 88 14.89 4.65 5.53
N VAL A 89 14.56 5.92 5.26
CA VAL A 89 14.43 6.96 6.31
C VAL A 89 13.35 6.59 7.31
N SER A 90 12.22 6.06 6.84
CA SER A 90 11.12 5.65 7.73
C SER A 90 11.46 4.45 8.61
N LEU A 91 12.47 3.65 8.23
CA LEU A 91 12.93 2.50 9.00
C LEU A 91 13.69 2.92 10.26
N GLU A 92 14.34 4.09 10.25
CA GLU A 92 15.17 4.60 11.35
C GLU A 92 14.38 4.76 12.66
N VAL A 93 13.07 5.01 12.58
CA VAL A 93 12.18 5.10 13.75
C VAL A 93 12.20 3.81 14.59
N PHE A 94 12.49 2.67 13.98
CA PHE A 94 12.48 1.36 14.62
C PHE A 94 13.86 0.90 15.11
N ARG A 95 14.91 1.74 15.02
CA ARG A 95 16.29 1.40 15.46
C ARG A 95 16.39 0.87 16.89
N HIS A 96 15.46 1.29 17.75
CA HIS A 96 15.41 0.90 19.17
C HIS A 96 14.95 -0.55 19.38
N ASP A 97 14.29 -1.17 18.40
CA ASP A 97 13.83 -2.55 18.42
C ASP A 97 14.49 -3.33 17.28
N ALA A 98 15.55 -4.08 17.61
CA ALA A 98 16.35 -4.81 16.64
C ALA A 98 15.55 -5.88 15.87
N ALA A 99 14.55 -6.51 16.50
CA ALA A 99 13.74 -7.54 15.87
C ALA A 99 12.83 -6.91 14.81
N THR A 100 12.06 -5.89 15.20
CA THR A 100 11.18 -5.15 14.30
C THR A 100 11.97 -4.48 13.16
N PHE A 101 13.11 -3.87 13.47
CA PHE A 101 13.98 -3.26 12.47
C PHE A 101 14.48 -4.31 11.46
N GLY A 102 14.93 -5.48 11.93
CA GLY A 102 15.38 -6.57 11.07
C GLY A 102 14.29 -7.07 10.12
N GLU A 103 13.07 -7.28 10.63
CA GLU A 103 11.92 -7.69 9.80
C GLU A 103 11.58 -6.65 8.73
N LEU A 104 11.50 -5.37 9.11
CA LEU A 104 11.19 -4.29 8.17
C LEU A 104 12.33 -4.05 7.18
N GLN A 105 13.59 -4.25 7.58
CA GLN A 105 14.74 -4.18 6.67
C GLN A 105 14.69 -5.29 5.62
N ALA A 106 14.29 -6.50 6.00
CA ALA A 106 14.10 -7.59 5.06
C ALA A 106 12.98 -7.25 4.04
N LEU A 107 11.86 -6.71 4.52
CA LEU A 107 10.78 -6.23 3.64
C LEU A 107 11.22 -5.07 2.76
N LEU A 108 12.08 -4.16 3.25
CA LEU A 108 12.62 -3.05 2.46
C LEU A 108 13.44 -3.55 1.27
N ARG A 109 14.26 -4.59 1.47
CA ARG A 109 15.15 -5.16 0.44
C ARG A 109 14.45 -6.12 -0.52
N ALA A 110 13.32 -6.69 -0.13
CA ALA A 110 12.57 -7.61 -0.97
C ALA A 110 11.72 -6.86 -2.03
N PRO A 111 11.50 -7.46 -3.21
CA PRO A 111 10.51 -6.97 -4.18
C PRO A 111 9.13 -6.80 -3.53
N SER A 112 8.40 -5.75 -3.91
CA SER A 112 7.00 -5.56 -3.52
C SER A 112 6.06 -6.47 -4.32
N LEU A 113 4.78 -6.49 -3.96
CA LEU A 113 3.75 -7.20 -4.73
C LEU A 113 3.70 -6.74 -6.19
N TYR A 114 3.89 -5.44 -6.45
CA TYR A 114 3.91 -4.91 -7.82
C TYR A 114 5.17 -5.35 -8.57
N ASP A 115 6.34 -5.25 -7.93
CA ASP A 115 7.59 -5.72 -8.52
C ASP A 115 7.50 -7.21 -8.91
N GLU A 116 6.91 -8.05 -8.05
CA GLU A 116 6.73 -9.47 -8.34
C GLU A 116 5.71 -9.74 -9.45
N PHE A 117 4.64 -8.93 -9.53
CA PHE A 117 3.71 -8.99 -10.65
C PHE A 117 4.41 -8.65 -11.98
N LEU A 118 5.21 -7.59 -12.02
CA LEU A 118 5.98 -7.22 -13.21
C LEU A 118 6.99 -8.32 -13.58
N ARG A 119 7.66 -8.92 -12.60
CA ARG A 119 8.54 -10.07 -12.82
C ARG A 119 7.78 -11.29 -13.35
N HIS A 120 6.56 -11.53 -12.88
CA HIS A 120 5.68 -12.58 -13.41
C HIS A 120 5.29 -12.32 -14.87
N LEU A 121 4.91 -11.09 -15.22
CA LEU A 121 4.63 -10.72 -16.62
C LEU A 121 5.85 -10.95 -17.53
N ALA A 122 7.05 -10.59 -17.06
CA ALA A 122 8.29 -10.83 -17.78
C ALA A 122 8.55 -12.33 -18.02
N ARG A 123 8.34 -13.18 -16.99
CA ARG A 123 8.45 -14.65 -17.13
C ARG A 123 7.45 -15.23 -18.13
N ARG A 124 6.32 -14.56 -18.35
CA ARG A 124 5.32 -14.91 -19.37
C ARG A 124 5.62 -14.39 -20.78
N GLY A 125 6.76 -13.72 -20.98
CA GLY A 125 7.20 -13.26 -22.29
C GLY A 125 6.69 -11.88 -22.70
N LEU A 126 6.02 -11.13 -21.80
CA LEU A 126 5.69 -9.74 -22.05
C LEU A 126 6.96 -8.88 -22.00
N PRO A 127 7.10 -7.83 -22.85
CA PRO A 127 8.31 -7.02 -22.96
C PRO A 127 8.43 -5.99 -21.81
N VAL A 128 8.42 -6.48 -20.57
CA VAL A 128 8.59 -5.67 -19.36
C VAL A 128 10.01 -5.09 -19.32
N PRO A 129 10.20 -3.75 -19.19
CA PRO A 129 11.53 -3.16 -19.15
C PRO A 129 12.38 -3.72 -18.01
N HIS A 130 13.66 -4.03 -18.29
CA HIS A 130 14.57 -4.62 -17.32
C HIS A 130 14.68 -3.80 -16.03
N ALA A 131 14.65 -2.46 -16.15
CA ALA A 131 14.69 -1.53 -15.02
C ALA A 131 13.52 -1.66 -14.03
N CYS A 132 12.43 -2.35 -14.42
CA CYS A 132 11.28 -2.60 -13.54
C CYS A 132 11.37 -3.95 -12.80
N ILE A 133 12.17 -4.90 -13.31
CA ILE A 133 12.24 -6.27 -12.79
C ILE A 133 13.55 -6.57 -12.07
N ASP A 134 14.62 -5.84 -12.37
CA ASP A 134 15.92 -5.92 -11.69
C ASP A 134 16.42 -4.51 -11.39
N ARG A 135 16.22 -4.10 -10.13
CA ARG A 135 16.49 -2.75 -9.61
C ARG A 135 16.88 -2.82 -8.14
N ASP A 136 17.35 -1.70 -7.59
CA ASP A 136 17.46 -1.56 -6.13
C ASP A 136 16.06 -1.50 -5.49
N PHE A 137 15.62 -2.63 -4.93
CA PHE A 137 14.30 -2.76 -4.28
C PHE A 137 14.18 -1.97 -2.98
N THR A 138 15.27 -1.46 -2.42
CA THR A 138 15.22 -0.58 -1.23
C THR A 138 14.67 0.81 -1.56
N GLN A 139 14.68 1.19 -2.83
CA GLN A 139 14.08 2.44 -3.31
C GLN A 139 12.57 2.26 -3.54
N ALA A 140 11.82 3.34 -3.29
CA ALA A 140 10.42 3.40 -3.68
C ALA A 140 10.28 3.13 -5.18
N TYR A 141 9.21 2.43 -5.56
CA TYR A 141 8.92 2.17 -6.96
C TYR A 141 8.83 3.50 -7.73
N ARG A 142 9.44 3.54 -8.92
CA ARG A 142 9.44 4.72 -9.79
C ARG A 142 8.62 4.40 -11.04
N ARG A 143 7.66 5.29 -11.31
CA ARG A 143 6.84 5.25 -12.52
C ARG A 143 7.72 5.13 -13.77
N ASN A 144 7.43 4.17 -14.63
CA ASN A 144 8.10 3.94 -15.90
C ASN A 144 7.09 3.96 -17.07
N PRO A 145 7.08 5.01 -17.90
CA PRO A 145 6.20 5.12 -19.07
C PRO A 145 6.31 3.95 -20.06
N GLU A 146 7.45 3.27 -20.13
CA GLU A 146 7.67 2.12 -21.02
C GLU A 146 6.85 0.88 -20.63
N LEU A 147 6.28 0.83 -19.41
CA LEU A 147 5.35 -0.23 -19.01
C LEU A 147 3.94 -0.04 -19.56
N VAL A 148 3.54 1.19 -19.91
CA VAL A 148 2.17 1.48 -20.36
C VAL A 148 1.79 0.66 -21.60
N PRO A 149 2.64 0.53 -22.64
CA PRO A 149 2.35 -0.35 -23.77
C PRO A 149 2.21 -1.82 -23.37
N VAL A 150 3.00 -2.30 -22.41
CA VAL A 150 2.96 -3.69 -21.92
C VAL A 150 1.62 -3.99 -21.24
N LEU A 151 1.20 -3.10 -20.35
CA LEU A 151 -0.09 -3.20 -19.69
C LEU A 151 -1.24 -3.05 -20.69
N LYS A 152 -1.09 -2.17 -21.69
CA LYS A 152 -2.09 -2.00 -22.75
C LYS A 152 -2.32 -3.31 -23.51
N THR A 153 -1.27 -4.09 -23.81
CA THR A 153 -1.41 -5.44 -24.41
C THR A 153 -2.35 -6.35 -23.62
N ILE A 154 -2.30 -6.31 -22.29
CA ILE A 154 -3.20 -7.08 -21.42
C ILE A 154 -4.64 -6.59 -21.54
N TYR A 155 -4.84 -5.27 -21.55
CA TYR A 155 -6.19 -4.66 -21.64
C TYR A 155 -6.81 -4.71 -23.05
N ASP A 156 -6.00 -4.77 -24.10
CA ASP A 156 -6.47 -4.88 -25.48
C ASP A 156 -7.00 -6.29 -25.81
N ASP A 157 -6.49 -7.33 -25.13
CA ASP A 157 -6.94 -8.72 -25.30
C ASP A 157 -7.10 -9.43 -23.93
N PRO A 158 -8.15 -9.05 -23.16
CA PRO A 158 -8.37 -9.59 -21.83
C PRO A 158 -8.77 -11.08 -21.85
N LEU A 159 -9.31 -11.60 -22.96
CA LEU A 159 -9.64 -13.02 -23.06
C LEU A 159 -8.38 -13.88 -23.13
N HIS A 160 -7.36 -13.41 -23.85
CA HIS A 160 -6.05 -14.08 -23.89
C HIS A 160 -5.27 -13.89 -22.59
N TRP A 161 -5.28 -12.68 -22.02
CA TRP A 161 -4.53 -12.30 -20.82
C TRP A 161 -5.37 -12.26 -19.54
N TRP A 162 -6.36 -13.14 -19.40
CA TRP A 162 -7.40 -13.03 -18.36
C TRP A 162 -6.88 -12.91 -16.92
N ASP A 163 -5.92 -13.74 -16.54
CA ASP A 163 -5.35 -13.73 -15.19
C ASP A 163 -4.48 -12.49 -14.93
N ALA A 164 -3.72 -12.03 -15.92
CA ALA A 164 -2.98 -10.78 -15.82
C ALA A 164 -3.93 -9.57 -15.75
N TYR A 165 -5.01 -9.58 -16.54
CA TYR A 165 -6.06 -8.57 -16.53
C TYR A 165 -6.76 -8.51 -15.15
N ASP A 166 -7.20 -9.67 -14.62
CA ASP A 166 -7.85 -9.73 -13.31
C ASP A 166 -6.88 -9.32 -12.19
N MET A 167 -5.59 -9.68 -12.30
CA MET A 167 -4.57 -9.21 -11.36
C MET A 167 -4.43 -7.67 -11.38
N CYS A 168 -4.40 -7.05 -12.55
CA CYS A 168 -4.36 -5.59 -12.68
C CYS A 168 -5.55 -4.92 -11.97
N GLU A 169 -6.77 -5.42 -12.17
CA GLU A 169 -7.96 -4.87 -11.51
C GLU A 169 -7.92 -5.08 -9.99
N LYS A 170 -7.44 -6.23 -9.52
CA LYS A 170 -7.30 -6.47 -8.06
C LYS A 170 -6.25 -5.60 -7.40
N LEU A 171 -5.15 -5.29 -8.09
CA LEU A 171 -4.16 -4.35 -7.58
C LEU A 171 -4.78 -2.96 -7.44
N LEU A 172 -5.55 -2.51 -8.43
CA LEU A 172 -6.27 -1.24 -8.33
C LEU A 172 -7.30 -1.21 -7.21
N ASP A 173 -8.08 -2.28 -7.04
CA ASP A 173 -8.99 -2.44 -5.91
C ASP A 173 -8.27 -2.28 -4.55
N VAL A 174 -7.07 -2.87 -4.42
CA VAL A 174 -6.26 -2.78 -3.21
C VAL A 174 -5.73 -1.37 -2.99
N GLU A 175 -5.25 -0.70 -4.03
CA GLU A 175 -4.79 0.69 -3.94
C GLU A 175 -5.94 1.63 -3.57
N GLU A 176 -7.08 1.54 -4.26
CA GLU A 176 -8.28 2.33 -3.97
C GLU A 176 -8.72 2.15 -2.52
N GLY A 177 -8.82 0.90 -2.04
CA GLY A 177 -9.17 0.61 -0.65
C GLY A 177 -8.20 1.24 0.35
N PHE A 178 -6.90 1.28 0.02
CA PHE A 178 -5.89 1.93 0.85
C PHE A 178 -6.02 3.46 0.84
N GLN A 179 -6.29 4.07 -0.31
CA GLN A 179 -6.49 5.51 -0.43
C GLN A 179 -7.75 5.97 0.29
N LEU A 180 -8.85 5.22 0.19
CA LEU A 180 -10.08 5.49 0.93
C LEU A 180 -9.84 5.45 2.45
N TRP A 181 -9.06 4.46 2.91
CA TRP A 181 -8.65 4.39 4.31
C TRP A 181 -7.79 5.60 4.73
N ARG A 182 -6.80 6.00 3.92
CA ARG A 182 -5.97 7.21 4.17
C ARG A 182 -6.82 8.48 4.21
N PHE A 183 -7.79 8.60 3.31
CA PHE A 183 -8.67 9.77 3.23
C PHE A 183 -9.57 9.87 4.47
N ARG A 184 -10.17 8.74 4.88
CA ARG A 184 -11.02 8.72 6.07
C ARG A 184 -10.22 8.94 7.36
N HIS A 185 -8.98 8.44 7.42
CA HIS A 185 -8.02 8.80 8.46
C HIS A 185 -7.77 10.31 8.52
N LEU A 186 -7.43 10.94 7.38
CA LEU A 186 -7.23 12.38 7.27
C LEU A 186 -8.45 13.16 7.78
N LYS A 187 -9.66 12.81 7.33
CA LYS A 187 -10.90 13.49 7.75
C LYS A 187 -11.19 13.31 9.23
N THR A 188 -10.88 12.13 9.79
CA THR A 188 -11.03 11.87 11.23
C THR A 188 -10.03 12.67 12.06
N VAL A 189 -8.79 12.82 11.58
CA VAL A 189 -7.80 13.69 12.23
C VAL A 189 -8.24 15.16 12.16
N GLU A 190 -8.65 15.63 10.98
CA GLU A 190 -9.08 17.02 10.78
C GLU A 190 -10.28 17.38 11.66
N ARG A 191 -11.28 16.50 11.82
CA ARG A 191 -12.43 16.76 12.70
C ARG A 191 -12.08 16.76 14.20
N ILE A 192 -11.08 15.99 14.63
CA ILE A 192 -10.74 15.84 16.06
C ILE A 192 -9.75 16.92 16.50
N ILE A 193 -8.69 17.17 15.72
CA ILE A 193 -7.61 18.09 16.10
C ILE A 193 -7.47 19.32 15.19
N GLY A 194 -8.27 19.45 14.14
CA GLY A 194 -8.14 20.53 13.16
C GLY A 194 -6.76 20.53 12.49
N HIS A 195 -6.08 21.67 12.56
CA HIS A 195 -4.75 21.87 12.00
C HIS A 195 -3.63 21.85 13.05
N LYS A 196 -3.89 21.35 14.27
CA LYS A 196 -2.85 21.16 15.27
C LYS A 196 -1.78 20.17 14.74
N SER A 197 -0.53 20.39 15.13
CA SER A 197 0.56 19.44 14.84
C SER A 197 0.28 18.07 15.47
N GLY A 198 0.77 17.01 14.82
CA GLY A 198 0.65 15.64 15.31
C GLY A 198 1.53 15.41 16.54
N THR A 199 1.12 14.49 17.41
CA THR A 199 1.88 14.10 18.62
C THR A 199 3.25 13.52 18.28
N GLY A 200 3.43 12.92 17.09
CA GLY A 200 4.73 12.44 16.59
C GLY A 200 5.57 13.49 15.87
N GLY A 201 5.27 14.78 16.00
CA GLY A 201 6.06 15.87 15.41
C GLY A 201 5.79 16.18 13.93
N SER A 202 4.79 15.58 13.30
CA SER A 202 4.39 15.94 11.94
C SER A 202 3.53 17.22 11.91
N SER A 203 3.42 17.84 10.73
CA SER A 203 2.54 18.99 10.50
C SER A 203 1.04 18.67 10.62
N GLY A 204 0.65 17.41 10.91
CA GLY A 204 -0.74 16.99 11.05
C GLY A 204 -1.42 16.79 9.68
N VAL A 205 -2.54 17.47 9.46
CA VAL A 205 -3.35 17.39 8.23
C VAL A 205 -2.55 17.57 6.93
N PRO A 206 -1.64 18.55 6.78
CA PRO A 206 -0.84 18.70 5.56
C PRO A 206 0.04 17.49 5.25
N PHE A 207 0.64 16.87 6.26
CA PHE A 207 1.40 15.62 6.08
C PHE A 207 0.51 14.50 5.53
N LEU A 208 -0.69 14.33 6.12
CA LEU A 208 -1.64 13.30 5.70
C LEU A 208 -2.19 13.54 4.29
N LYS A 209 -2.40 14.81 3.90
CA LYS A 209 -2.76 15.17 2.52
C LYS A 209 -1.69 14.74 1.52
N LYS A 210 -0.40 14.96 1.83
CA LYS A 210 0.70 14.52 0.97
C LYS A 210 0.74 12.99 0.80
N ALA A 211 0.33 12.23 1.82
CA ALA A 211 0.24 10.77 1.70
C ALA A 211 -0.82 10.31 0.68
N LEU A 212 -1.86 11.10 0.41
CA LEU A 212 -2.88 10.81 -0.60
C LEU A 212 -2.39 11.04 -2.04
N GLU A 213 -1.31 11.80 -2.22
CA GLU A 213 -0.70 12.03 -3.54
C GLU A 213 0.18 10.85 -3.99
N GLN A 214 0.50 9.94 -3.06
CA GLN A 214 1.29 8.75 -3.34
C GLN A 214 0.44 7.72 -4.07
N THR A 215 1.05 6.94 -4.97
CA THR A 215 0.41 5.82 -5.66
C THR A 215 1.31 4.60 -5.57
N PHE A 216 0.71 3.41 -5.51
CA PHE A 216 1.48 2.16 -5.47
C PHE A 216 1.72 1.62 -6.88
N PHE A 217 0.71 1.71 -7.76
CA PHE A 217 0.71 1.08 -9.09
C PHE A 217 0.44 2.12 -10.19
N PRO A 218 1.33 3.12 -10.38
CA PRO A 218 1.03 4.28 -11.21
C PRO A 218 0.67 3.94 -12.65
N GLU A 219 1.33 2.95 -13.26
CA GLU A 219 1.10 2.62 -14.67
C GLU A 219 -0.23 1.90 -14.89
N LEU A 220 -0.79 1.25 -13.86
CA LEU A 220 -2.16 0.74 -13.91
C LEU A 220 -3.16 1.89 -14.03
N ILE A 221 -2.89 3.08 -13.48
CA ILE A 221 -3.73 4.26 -13.74
C ILE A 221 -3.40 4.85 -15.11
N ASP A 222 -2.12 5.03 -15.44
CA ASP A 222 -1.70 5.68 -16.68
C ASP A 222 -2.22 4.96 -17.94
N VAL A 223 -2.27 3.62 -17.93
CA VAL A 223 -2.79 2.84 -19.07
C VAL A 223 -4.24 3.16 -19.43
N ARG A 224 -5.07 3.65 -18.50
CA ARG A 224 -6.46 4.07 -18.80
C ARG A 224 -6.52 5.15 -19.86
N THR A 225 -5.49 6.00 -19.93
CA THR A 225 -5.40 7.07 -20.94
C THR A 225 -4.95 6.57 -22.31
N ALA A 226 -4.31 5.41 -22.36
CA ALA A 226 -3.80 4.81 -23.59
C ALA A 226 -4.77 3.79 -24.21
N ILE A 227 -5.64 3.17 -23.41
CA ILE A 227 -6.64 2.20 -23.90
C ILE A 227 -7.63 2.91 -24.84
N GLY A 228 -7.89 2.31 -26.00
CA GLY A 228 -8.79 2.87 -27.01
C GLY A 228 -8.27 4.13 -27.74
N ALA A 229 -7.08 4.63 -27.38
CA ALA A 229 -6.40 5.66 -28.15
C ALA A 229 -5.99 5.08 -29.51
N ARG A 230 -6.32 5.81 -30.58
CA ARG A 230 -6.01 5.45 -31.98
C ARG A 230 -4.60 5.89 -32.37
#